data_AF-A0AAQ1GKJ7-F1
#
_entry.id   AF-A0AAQ1GKJ7-F1
#
_cell.length_a   1.000
_cell.length_b   1.000
_cell.length_c   1.000
_cell.angle_alpha   90.00
_cell.angle_beta   90.00
_cell.angle_gamma   90.00
#
_symmetry.space_group_name_H-M   'P 1'
#
loop_
_entity.id
_entity.type
_entity.pdbx_description
1 polymer ?
#
loop_
_entity_poly.entity_id
_entity_poly.type
_entity_poly.pdbx_seq_one_letter_code
_entity_poly.pdbx_strand_id
1 'polypeptide(L)'
;MSIEYRGFQIVVDTKADATDTQWLCRAEITGVEGQARDVVLPPVELALPKLKIDVLMGVSMVEHKARQTVDEWHIAHPAPV
;
A
#
# COMPACT_ATOMS: atom_id res chain seq x y z
N MET A 1 9.91 1.07 2.36
CA MET A 1 9.67 2.53 2.20
C MET A 1 8.42 2.90 2.98
N SER A 2 8.37 4.05 3.65
CA SER A 2 7.18 4.50 4.38
C SER A 2 6.76 5.87 3.87
N ILE A 3 5.46 6.08 3.66
CA ILE A 3 4.87 7.36 3.26
C ILE A 3 3.63 7.67 4.11
N GLU A 4 3.33 8.95 4.30
CA GLU A 4 2.08 9.40 4.92
C GLU A 4 1.14 9.94 3.84
N TYR A 5 -0.12 9.53 3.88
CA TYR A 5 -1.14 9.90 2.91
C TYR A 5 -2.52 10.00 3.57
N ARG A 6 -3.10 11.21 3.56
CA ARG A 6 -4.47 11.49 4.06
C ARG A 6 -4.76 10.93 5.47
N GLY A 7 -3.79 11.06 6.37
CA GLY A 7 -3.89 10.57 7.76
C GLY A 7 -3.58 9.09 7.95
N PHE A 8 -3.17 8.37 6.89
CA PHE A 8 -2.67 7.00 6.94
C PHE A 8 -1.16 6.96 6.69
N GLN A 9 -0.46 6.13 7.45
CA GLN A 9 0.88 5.67 7.16
C GLN A 9 0.80 4.42 6.28
N ILE A 10 1.46 4.48 5.12
CA ILE A 10 1.59 3.38 4.18
C ILE A 10 3.05 2.90 4.22
N VAL A 11 3.26 1.66 4.66
CA VAL A 11 4.59 1.02 4.71
C VAL A 11 4.67 -0.01 3.59
N VAL A 12 5.52 0.26 2.61
CA VAL A 12 5.75 -0.60 1.45
C VAL A 12 7.02 -1.41 1.63
N ASP A 13 6.86 -2.73 1.54
CA ASP A 13 7.95 -3.71 1.54
C ASP A 13 7.96 -4.48 0.23
N THR A 14 9.15 -4.84 -0.22
CA THR A 14 9.32 -5.64 -1.43
C THR A 14 10.47 -6.61 -1.22
N LYS A 15 10.22 -7.88 -1.54
CA LYS A 15 11.21 -8.94 -1.47
C LYS A 15 11.10 -9.87 -2.67
N ALA A 16 12.17 -10.58 -2.97
CA ALA A 16 12.07 -11.71 -3.87
C ALA A 16 11.27 -12.85 -3.21
N ASP A 17 10.55 -13.61 -4.02
CA ASP A 17 9.96 -14.86 -3.58
C ASP A 17 11.02 -15.96 -3.37
N ALA A 18 10.63 -17.12 -2.82
CA ALA A 18 11.57 -18.19 -2.51
C ALA A 18 12.30 -18.76 -3.74
N THR A 19 11.75 -18.58 -4.94
CA THR A 19 12.34 -19.07 -6.19
C THR A 19 13.12 -17.98 -6.96
N ASP A 20 13.18 -16.76 -6.44
CA ASP A 20 13.74 -15.56 -7.08
C ASP A 20 13.12 -15.22 -8.45
N THR A 21 11.92 -15.73 -8.75
CA THR A 21 11.23 -15.49 -10.03
C THR A 21 10.22 -14.35 -9.96
N GLN A 22 9.79 -13.96 -8.77
CA GLN A 22 8.77 -12.94 -8.53
C GLN A 22 9.22 -11.93 -7.47
N TRP A 23 8.77 -10.70 -7.65
CA TRP A 23 8.71 -9.68 -6.61
C TRP A 23 7.41 -9.86 -5.83
N LEU A 24 7.53 -10.03 -4.52
CA LEU A 24 6.45 -9.95 -3.56
C LEU A 24 6.46 -8.55 -2.97
N CYS A 25 5.54 -7.71 -3.43
CA CYS A 25 5.34 -6.35 -2.96
C CYS A 25 4.16 -6.32 -2.00
N ARG A 26 4.31 -5.70 -0.84
CA ARG A 26 3.25 -5.56 0.16
C ARG A 26 3.22 -4.12 0.65
N ALA A 27 2.02 -3.57 0.84
CA ALA A 27 1.81 -2.29 1.48
C ALA A 27 0.88 -2.46 2.68
N GLU A 28 1.38 -2.15 3.88
CA GLU A 28 0.60 -2.07 5.11
C GLU A 28 0.07 -0.65 5.28
N ILE A 29 -1.20 -0.51 5.66
CA ILE A 29 -1.88 0.77 5.71
C ILE A 29 -2.49 0.94 7.10
N THR A 30 -1.93 1.87 7.88
CA THR A 30 -2.33 2.13 9.26
C THR A 30 -2.65 3.61 9.43
N GLY A 31 -3.81 3.91 9.97
CA GLY A 31 -4.26 5.26 10.22
C GLY A 31 -3.60 5.85 11.47
N VAL A 32 -2.96 7.00 11.29
CA VAL A 32 -2.11 7.65 12.31
C VAL A 32 -2.63 9.01 12.75
N GLU A 33 -3.56 9.60 12.00
CA GLU A 33 -4.06 10.96 12.26
C GLU A 33 -5.57 11.13 11.99
N GLY A 34 -6.19 12.06 12.72
CA GLY A 34 -7.56 12.52 12.45
C GLY A 34 -8.61 11.40 12.56
N GLN A 35 -9.56 11.40 11.62
CA GLN A 35 -10.64 10.39 11.53
C GLN A 35 -10.11 8.99 11.21
N ALA A 36 -8.91 8.90 10.62
CA ALA A 36 -8.28 7.64 10.30
C ALA A 36 -7.52 7.04 11.49
N ARG A 37 -7.30 7.78 12.58
CA ARG A 37 -6.50 7.31 13.71
C ARG A 37 -7.04 5.98 14.25
N ASP A 38 -6.14 5.03 14.45
CA ASP A 38 -6.42 3.65 14.91
C ASP A 38 -7.19 2.76 13.90
N VAL A 39 -7.42 3.23 12.66
CA VAL A 39 -7.97 2.42 11.58
C VAL A 39 -6.86 1.62 10.91
N VAL A 40 -7.03 0.31 10.78
CA VAL A 40 -6.12 -0.55 9.99
C VAL A 40 -6.87 -1.03 8.76
N LEU A 41 -6.35 -0.69 7.57
CA LEU A 41 -6.92 -1.17 6.31
C LEU A 41 -6.25 -2.49 5.90
N PRO A 42 -6.94 -3.33 5.11
CA PRO A 42 -6.35 -4.55 4.57
C PRO A 42 -5.06 -4.24 3.80
N PRO A 43 -3.99 -5.04 3.99
CA PRO A 43 -2.75 -4.82 3.26
C PRO A 43 -2.96 -5.07 1.77
N VAL A 44 -2.26 -4.29 0.94
CA VAL A 44 -2.23 -4.50 -0.50
C VAL A 44 -1.03 -5.38 -0.84
N GLU A 45 -1.27 -6.53 -1.46
CA GLU A 45 -0.23 -7.47 -1.85
C GLU A 45 -0.23 -7.70 -3.36
N LEU A 46 0.95 -7.70 -3.96
CA LEU A 46 1.17 -7.99 -5.38
C LEU A 46 2.32 -8.98 -5.54
N ALA A 47 2.10 -10.00 -6.38
CA ALA A 47 3.15 -10.87 -6.87
C ALA A 47 3.40 -10.56 -8.34
N LEU A 48 4.60 -10.07 -8.67
CA LEU A 48 4.95 -9.57 -10.01
C LEU A 48 6.16 -10.34 -10.56
N PRO A 49 6.11 -10.90 -11.78
CA PRO A 49 7.26 -11.59 -12.36
C PRO A 49 8.45 -10.65 -12.56
N LYS A 50 9.63 -11.01 -12.03
CA LYS A 50 10.85 -10.18 -12.16
C LYS A 50 11.28 -9.96 -13.61
N LEU A 51 11.04 -10.95 -14.48
CA LEU A 51 11.37 -10.87 -15.90
C LEU A 51 10.58 -9.80 -16.67
N LYS A 52 9.47 -9.31 -16.09
CA LYS A 52 8.58 -8.35 -16.75
C LYS A 52 8.57 -6.99 -16.07
N ILE A 53 8.88 -6.94 -14.77
CA ILE A 53 8.71 -5.75 -13.93
C ILE A 53 9.97 -5.53 -13.10
N ASP A 54 10.52 -4.32 -13.23
CA ASP A 54 11.59 -3.85 -12.36
C ASP A 54 11.07 -3.62 -10.93
N VAL A 55 11.94 -3.81 -9.93
CA VAL A 55 11.59 -3.67 -8.52
C VAL A 55 11.00 -2.29 -8.17
N LEU A 56 11.51 -1.21 -8.78
CA LEU A 56 11.00 0.14 -8.52
C LEU A 56 9.59 0.33 -9.11
N MET A 57 9.31 -0.29 -10.26
CA MET A 57 7.94 -0.33 -10.79
C MET A 57 7.02 -1.14 -9.88
N GLY A 58 7.49 -2.27 -9.34
CA GLY A 58 6.71 -3.08 -8.39
C GLY A 58 6.34 -2.31 -7.12
N VAL A 59 7.30 -1.56 -6.56
CA VAL A 59 7.10 -0.66 -5.41
C VAL A 59 6.10 0.44 -5.75
N SER A 60 6.25 1.10 -6.90
CA SER A 60 5.35 2.17 -7.32
C SER A 60 3.91 1.68 -7.56
N MET A 61 3.75 0.47 -8.11
CA MET A 61 2.43 -0.13 -8.34
C MET A 61 1.70 -0.46 -7.04
N VAL A 62 2.39 -1.08 -6.06
CA VAL A 62 1.77 -1.42 -4.78
C VAL A 62 1.44 -0.16 -3.97
N GLU A 63 2.29 0.85 -4.02
CA GLU A 63 2.04 2.16 -3.40
C GLU A 63 0.81 2.85 -4.01
N HIS A 64 0.69 2.86 -5.34
CA HIS A 64 -0.45 3.47 -6.01
C HIS A 64 -1.77 2.79 -5.61
N LYS A 65 -1.78 1.45 -5.55
CA LYS A 65 -2.95 0.69 -5.08
C LYS A 65 -3.27 0.94 -3.61
N ALA A 66 -2.26 1.09 -2.76
CA ALA A 66 -2.47 1.43 -1.36
C ALA A 66 -3.11 2.82 -1.20
N ARG A 67 -2.68 3.81 -1.98
CA ARG A 67 -3.32 5.13 -2.02
C ARG A 67 -4.76 5.07 -2.51
N GLN A 68 -5.05 4.28 -3.54
CA GLN A 68 -6.42 4.04 -4.00
C GLN A 68 -7.30 3.44 -2.89
N THR A 69 -6.77 2.50 -2.11
CA THR A 69 -7.48 1.90 -0.97
C THR A 69 -7.81 2.94 0.11
N VAL A 70 -6.88 3.86 0.38
CA VAL A 70 -7.12 5.00 1.29
C VAL A 70 -8.19 5.94 0.74
N ASP A 71 -8.15 6.23 -0.56
CA ASP A 71 -9.13 7.09 -1.21
C ASP A 71 -10.54 6.48 -1.16
N GLU A 72 -10.67 5.18 -1.44
CA GLU A 72 -11.93 4.44 -1.32
C GLU A 72 -12.47 4.48 0.12
N TRP A 73 -11.60 4.35 1.12
CA TRP A 73 -12.01 4.47 2.51
C TRP A 73 -12.56 5.86 2.85
N HIS A 74 -11.90 6.93 2.40
CA HIS A 74 -12.36 8.31 2.60
C HIS A 74 -13.67 8.59 1.89
N ILE A 75 -13.88 8.03 0.69
CA ILE A 75 -15.17 8.14 -0.02
C ILE A 75 -16.29 7.44 0.76
N ALA A 76 -16.01 6.29 1.38
CA ALA A 76 -16.96 5.54 2.19
C ALA A 76 -17.22 6.18 3.57
N HIS A 77 -16.29 6.99 4.09
CA HIS A 77 -16.37 7.63 5.41
C HIS A 77 -16.20 9.15 5.29
N PRO A 78 -17.13 9.85 4.62
CA PRO A 78 -17.03 11.30 4.49
C PRO A 78 -17.00 11.94 5.87
N ALA A 79 -16.06 12.88 6.07
CA ALA A 79 -15.98 13.62 7.32
C ALA A 79 -17.32 14.34 7.59
N PRO A 80 -17.80 14.36 8.85
CA PRO A 80 -18.98 15.14 9.18
C PRO A 80 -18.70 16.62 8.91
N VAL A 81 -19.56 17.22 8.08
CA VAL A 81 -19.60 18.67 7.77
C VAL A 81 -19.94 19.51 8.99
#